data_AF-A0A2T5GH82-F1
#
_entry.id   AF-A0A2T5GH82-F1
#
_cell.length_a   1.000
_cell.length_b   1.000
_cell.length_c   1.000
_cell.angle_alpha   90.00
_cell.angle_beta   90.00
_cell.angle_gamma   90.00
#
_symmetry.space_group_name_H-M   'P 1'
#
loop_
_entity.id
_entity.type
_entity.pdbx_description
1 polymer ?
#
loop_
_entity_poly.entity_id
_entity_poly.type
_entity_poly.pdbx_seq_one_letter_code
_entity_poly.pdbx_strand_id
1 'polypeptide(L)'
;MNGLILSMFVSTILSGVIATVRDRSVILWTILGALTGPIAVALLLCLPSRKAVVTPTPIRSLASEIRELQELRERGLISDDQFEQGKARVLAWPVGSTDPHALGSARALADSGWTWASYHPAARAAFVDLAQRHHLDLQWPDDVSFEVVCTLPVQPGLSFAVTLALEKGSIHCWGDGWALDGAAPGNPEIGLPADLAEGLEALIAGSGRLLVRTAYRDTSPFWTSLQVQRNGRWRTVGYQAGIPILPLWRRMIVKNEAALTMPRQ
;
A
#
# COMPACT_ATOMS: atom_id res chain seq x y z
N MET A 1 -2.95 42.18 24.85
CA MET A 1 -3.34 41.57 23.56
C MET A 1 -4.47 40.59 23.83
N ASN A 2 -5.69 40.89 23.36
CA ASN A 2 -6.91 40.15 23.76
C ASN A 2 -6.83 38.68 23.32
N GLY A 3 -7.11 37.74 24.24
CA GLY A 3 -7.02 36.29 23.97
C GLY A 3 -7.86 35.81 22.78
N LEU A 4 -8.94 36.54 22.45
CA LEU A 4 -9.76 36.32 21.26
C LEU A 4 -8.99 36.54 19.94
N ILE A 5 -8.19 37.60 19.87
CA ILE A 5 -7.38 37.92 18.69
C ILE A 5 -6.30 36.85 18.51
N LEU A 6 -5.63 36.46 19.61
CA LEU A 6 -4.64 35.38 19.58
C LEU A 6 -5.26 34.04 19.12
N SER A 7 -6.47 33.71 19.60
CA SER A 7 -7.19 32.50 19.20
C SER A 7 -7.56 32.49 17.71
N MET A 8 -7.97 33.63 17.14
CA MET A 8 -8.26 33.74 15.70
C MET A 8 -7.00 33.61 14.84
N PHE A 9 -5.89 34.21 15.25
CA PHE A 9 -4.60 34.06 14.55
C PHE A 9 -4.13 32.61 14.56
N VAL A 10 -4.16 31.93 15.72
CA VAL A 10 -3.81 30.51 15.83
C VAL A 10 -4.72 29.65 14.97
N SER A 11 -6.03 29.90 14.96
CA SER A 11 -7.00 29.14 14.17
C SER A 11 -6.84 29.34 12.66
N THR A 12 -6.41 30.54 12.24
CA THR A 12 -6.13 30.87 10.83
C THR A 12 -4.94 30.06 10.31
N ILE A 13 -3.85 30.06 11.09
CA ILE A 13 -2.64 29.29 10.78
C ILE A 13 -2.96 27.79 10.77
N LEU A 14 -3.66 27.28 11.79
CA LEU A 14 -4.05 25.88 11.86
C LEU A 14 -4.94 25.47 10.67
N SER A 15 -5.94 26.29 10.31
CA SER A 15 -6.86 25.99 9.21
C SER A 15 -6.11 25.97 7.87
N GLY A 16 -5.19 26.91 7.64
CA GLY A 16 -4.35 26.92 6.44
C GLY A 16 -3.46 25.68 6.35
N VAL A 17 -2.76 25.33 7.43
CA VAL A 17 -1.90 24.13 7.47
C VAL A 17 -2.71 22.86 7.26
N ILE A 18 -3.82 22.69 7.97
CA ILE A 18 -4.68 21.50 7.83
C ILE A 18 -5.30 21.43 6.42
N ALA A 19 -5.63 22.57 5.80
CA ALA A 19 -6.17 22.60 4.44
C ALA A 19 -5.14 22.23 3.38
N THR A 20 -3.89 22.72 3.50
CA THR A 20 -2.77 22.33 2.65
C THR A 20 -2.57 20.83 2.69
N VAL A 21 -2.60 20.26 3.89
CA VAL A 21 -2.35 18.84 4.07
C VAL A 21 -3.54 17.97 3.63
N ARG A 22 -4.75 18.52 3.60
CA ARG A 22 -5.98 17.82 3.14
C ARG A 22 -6.33 18.07 1.67
N ASP A 23 -5.42 18.66 0.89
CA ASP A 23 -5.64 19.08 -0.52
C ASP A 23 -6.96 19.85 -0.71
N ARG A 24 -7.24 20.75 0.23
CA ARG A 24 -8.36 21.68 0.14
C ARG A 24 -7.82 23.06 -0.23
N SER A 25 -8.72 23.93 -0.70
CA SER A 25 -8.35 25.31 -1.00
C SER A 25 -7.82 26.02 0.25
N VAL A 26 -6.50 26.18 0.32
CA VAL A 26 -5.79 26.83 1.42
C VAL A 26 -6.35 28.23 1.64
N ILE A 27 -6.59 28.96 0.55
CA ILE A 27 -7.13 30.32 0.56
C ILE A 27 -8.51 30.34 1.23
N LEU A 28 -9.42 29.44 0.83
CA LEU A 28 -10.78 29.39 1.38
C LEU A 28 -10.76 29.08 2.89
N TRP A 29 -9.97 28.10 3.31
CA TRP A 29 -9.92 27.68 4.72
C TRP A 29 -9.14 28.63 5.62
N THR A 30 -8.15 29.35 5.08
CA THR A 30 -7.45 30.42 5.81
C THR A 30 -8.40 31.60 6.05
N ILE A 31 -9.19 32.01 5.03
CA ILE A 31 -10.22 33.04 5.18
C ILE A 31 -11.28 32.61 6.20
N LEU A 32 -11.75 31.35 6.12
CA LEU A 32 -12.74 30.83 7.05
C LEU A 32 -12.19 30.73 8.49
N GLY A 33 -10.91 30.38 8.64
CA GLY A 33 -10.19 30.38 9.92
C GLY A 33 -10.08 31.77 10.55
N ALA A 34 -9.90 32.81 9.73
CA ALA A 34 -9.90 34.20 10.20
C ALA A 34 -11.30 34.67 10.63
N LEU A 35 -12.35 34.24 9.93
CA LEU A 35 -13.73 34.67 10.17
C LEU A 35 -14.42 33.93 11.32
N THR A 36 -14.15 32.63 11.46
CA THR A 36 -14.90 31.75 12.38
C THR A 36 -14.03 31.09 13.45
N GLY A 37 -12.71 31.37 13.44
CA GLY A 37 -11.76 30.94 14.44
C GLY A 37 -11.76 29.42 14.65
N PRO A 38 -11.93 28.93 15.88
CA PRO A 38 -11.85 27.49 16.18
C PRO A 38 -12.97 26.67 15.53
N ILE A 39 -14.07 27.29 15.09
CA ILE A 39 -15.17 26.60 14.41
C ILE A 39 -14.73 26.14 13.00
N ALA A 40 -13.97 26.95 12.26
CA ALA A 40 -13.38 26.53 10.99
C ALA A 40 -12.45 25.34 11.16
N VAL A 41 -11.61 25.36 12.22
CA VAL A 41 -10.72 24.24 12.54
C VAL A 41 -11.56 23.00 12.83
N ALA A 42 -12.58 23.08 13.68
CA ALA A 42 -13.45 21.94 14.00
C ALA A 42 -14.18 21.38 12.76
N LEU A 43 -14.74 22.23 11.91
CA LEU A 43 -15.37 21.83 10.65
C LEU A 43 -14.37 21.15 9.71
N LEU A 44 -13.19 21.75 9.57
CA LEU A 44 -12.13 21.21 8.75
C LEU A 44 -11.65 19.85 9.28
N LEU A 45 -11.59 19.65 10.59
CA LEU A 45 -11.27 18.35 11.21
C LEU A 45 -12.37 17.30 10.94
N CYS A 46 -13.65 17.70 10.96
CA CYS A 46 -14.81 16.82 10.81
C CYS A 46 -15.16 16.44 9.37
N LEU A 47 -14.64 17.15 8.38
CA LEU A 47 -14.79 16.80 6.98
C LEU A 47 -13.88 15.61 6.63
N PRO A 48 -14.26 14.70 5.72
CA PRO A 48 -13.34 13.69 5.22
C PRO A 48 -12.28 14.32 4.31
N SER A 49 -11.05 13.81 4.38
CA SER A 49 -9.98 14.20 3.44
C SER A 49 -10.40 13.84 2.02
N ARG A 50 -10.07 14.69 1.03
CA ARG A 50 -10.38 14.36 -0.39
C ARG A 50 -9.56 13.19 -0.92
N LYS A 51 -8.51 12.78 -0.20
CA LYS A 51 -7.67 11.61 -0.50
C LYS A 51 -8.05 10.33 0.29
N ALA A 52 -9.29 10.23 0.75
CA ALA A 52 -9.79 9.09 1.55
C ALA A 52 -10.28 7.89 0.73
N VAL A 53 -9.96 7.86 -0.56
CA VAL A 53 -9.84 6.60 -1.29
C VAL A 53 -8.40 6.59 -1.78
N VAL A 54 -7.49 6.14 -0.92
CA VAL A 54 -6.34 5.41 -1.44
C VAL A 54 -6.89 4.10 -1.98
N THR A 55 -7.66 4.17 -3.08
CA THR A 55 -7.33 3.26 -4.17
C THR A 55 -5.86 3.54 -4.41
N PRO A 56 -4.99 2.53 -4.47
CA PRO A 56 -3.61 2.75 -4.88
C PRO A 56 -3.68 3.74 -6.02
N THR A 57 -3.11 4.95 -5.83
CA THR A 57 -2.95 5.89 -6.95
C THR A 57 -2.46 5.02 -8.07
N PRO A 58 -3.15 4.94 -9.24
CA PRO A 58 -2.73 4.03 -10.28
C PRO A 58 -1.35 4.51 -10.72
N ILE A 59 -0.32 3.96 -10.09
CA ILE A 59 1.04 4.05 -10.52
C ILE A 59 0.97 3.20 -11.77
N ARG A 60 0.73 3.83 -12.93
CA ARG A 60 0.49 3.24 -14.27
C ARG A 60 0.88 1.75 -14.38
N SER A 61 0.01 0.83 -13.95
CA SER A 61 0.29 -0.63 -13.92
C SER A 61 1.02 -1.09 -15.20
N LEU A 62 1.93 -2.06 -15.12
CA LEU A 62 2.60 -2.59 -16.34
C LEU A 62 1.57 -3.11 -17.34
N ALA A 63 0.48 -3.71 -16.82
CA ALA A 63 -0.66 -4.09 -17.63
C ALA A 63 -1.34 -2.88 -18.28
N SER A 64 -1.40 -1.72 -17.60
CA SER A 64 -1.90 -0.48 -18.21
C SER A 64 -0.98 0.08 -19.29
N GLU A 65 0.35 0.01 -19.13
CA GLU A 65 1.31 0.47 -20.14
C GLU A 65 1.29 -0.43 -21.38
N ILE A 66 1.22 -1.75 -21.18
CA ILE A 66 1.06 -2.71 -22.28
C ILE A 66 -0.32 -2.58 -22.95
N ARG A 67 -1.37 -2.29 -22.17
CA ARG A 67 -2.71 -2.01 -22.71
C ARG A 67 -2.73 -0.72 -23.53
N GLU A 68 -2.06 0.34 -23.09
CA GLU A 68 -1.88 1.56 -23.90
C GLU A 68 -1.15 1.25 -25.22
N LEU A 69 -0.08 0.44 -25.19
CA LEU A 69 0.59 -0.01 -26.42
C LEU A 69 -0.34 -0.84 -27.32
N GLN A 70 -1.17 -1.70 -26.73
CA GLN A 70 -2.14 -2.50 -27.47
C GLN A 70 -3.23 -1.61 -28.10
N GLU A 71 -3.73 -0.61 -27.39
CA GLU A 71 -4.68 0.37 -27.94
C GLU A 71 -4.07 1.16 -29.10
N LEU A 72 -2.79 1.53 -29.03
CA LEU A 72 -2.09 2.19 -30.12
C LEU A 72 -1.95 1.28 -31.35
N ARG A 73 -1.69 -0.02 -31.14
CA ARG A 73 -1.67 -1.02 -32.21
C ARG A 73 -3.04 -1.19 -32.84
N GLU A 74 -4.10 -1.33 -32.03
CA GLU A 74 -5.48 -1.48 -32.50
C GLU A 74 -5.98 -0.26 -33.27
N ARG A 75 -5.47 0.95 -32.95
CA ARG A 75 -5.73 2.18 -33.71
C ARG A 75 -4.84 2.33 -34.95
N GLY A 76 -3.95 1.37 -35.23
CA GLY A 76 -3.02 1.41 -36.37
C GLY A 76 -1.94 2.49 -36.27
N LEU A 77 -1.67 3.01 -35.06
CA LEU A 77 -0.68 4.07 -34.83
C LEU A 77 0.74 3.52 -34.68
N ILE A 78 0.88 2.23 -34.38
CA ILE A 78 2.15 1.51 -34.32
C ILE A 78 2.03 0.16 -35.05
N SER A 79 3.12 -0.33 -35.62
CA SER A 79 3.16 -1.66 -36.26
C SER A 79 3.25 -2.79 -35.24
N ASP A 80 2.98 -4.03 -35.67
CA ASP A 80 3.12 -5.23 -34.83
C ASP A 80 4.57 -5.39 -34.31
N ASP A 81 5.56 -5.12 -35.15
CA ASP A 81 6.98 -5.15 -34.74
C ASP A 81 7.30 -4.09 -33.67
N GLN A 82 6.72 -2.88 -33.79
CA GLN A 82 6.89 -1.81 -32.82
C GLN A 82 6.19 -2.13 -31.49
N PHE A 83 5.05 -2.81 -31.54
CA PHE A 83 4.36 -3.31 -30.36
C PHE A 83 5.19 -4.39 -29.64
N GLU A 84 5.69 -5.40 -30.35
CA GLU A 84 6.50 -6.46 -29.75
C GLU A 84 7.83 -5.92 -29.19
N GLN A 85 8.47 -4.97 -29.88
CA GLN A 85 9.67 -4.28 -29.35
C GLN A 85 9.34 -3.43 -28.13
N GLY A 86 8.21 -2.71 -28.12
CA GLY A 86 7.76 -1.91 -26.99
C GLY A 86 7.48 -2.77 -25.76
N LYS A 87 6.74 -3.88 -25.96
CA LYS A 87 6.46 -4.87 -24.92
C LYS A 87 7.74 -5.52 -24.39
N ALA A 88 8.64 -5.95 -25.27
CA ALA A 88 9.93 -6.50 -24.87
C ALA A 88 10.76 -5.51 -24.05
N ARG A 89 10.73 -4.22 -24.42
CA ARG A 89 11.42 -3.16 -23.67
C ARG A 89 10.82 -2.94 -22.28
N VAL A 90 9.50 -2.97 -22.15
CA VAL A 90 8.81 -2.86 -20.86
C VAL A 90 9.13 -4.05 -19.95
N LEU A 91 9.20 -5.26 -20.50
CA LEU A 91 9.52 -6.48 -19.75
C LEU A 91 11.00 -6.65 -19.43
N ALA A 92 11.89 -6.18 -20.31
CA ALA A 92 13.33 -6.15 -20.07
C ALA A 92 13.75 -5.00 -19.14
N TRP A 93 12.81 -4.13 -18.77
CA TRP A 93 13.08 -2.98 -17.95
C TRP A 93 13.49 -3.40 -16.52
N PRO A 94 14.59 -2.85 -15.95
CA PRO A 94 15.01 -3.19 -14.60
C PRO A 94 13.95 -2.85 -13.56
N VAL A 95 13.81 -3.74 -12.59
CA VAL A 95 12.85 -3.61 -11.51
C VAL A 95 13.29 -2.48 -10.55
N GLY A 96 12.50 -1.41 -10.43
CA GLY A 96 12.74 -0.29 -9.48
C GLY A 96 13.26 1.04 -10.08
N SER A 97 13.09 1.29 -11.36
CA SER A 97 13.81 2.32 -12.14
C SER A 97 13.36 3.79 -12.04
N THR A 98 12.53 4.21 -11.10
CA THR A 98 11.94 5.58 -11.14
C THR A 98 12.41 6.45 -9.99
N ASP A 99 13.73 6.66 -9.82
CA ASP A 99 14.32 7.95 -9.40
C ASP A 99 15.87 7.88 -9.24
N PRO A 100 16.64 8.93 -9.61
CA PRO A 100 18.09 9.00 -9.39
C PRO A 100 18.53 9.16 -7.92
N HIS A 101 17.60 9.34 -6.98
CA HIS A 101 17.90 9.66 -5.58
C HIS A 101 17.52 8.58 -4.55
N ALA A 102 17.11 7.38 -5.00
CA ALA A 102 16.92 6.24 -4.09
C ALA A 102 18.27 5.58 -3.74
N LEU A 103 18.90 5.99 -2.65
CA LEU A 103 19.96 5.21 -2.00
C LEU A 103 19.32 4.07 -1.22
N GLY A 104 19.29 2.86 -1.80
CA GLY A 104 18.70 1.66 -1.16
C GLY A 104 18.65 0.42 -2.07
N SER A 105 17.95 -0.62 -1.63
CA SER A 105 17.79 -1.93 -2.30
C SER A 105 17.35 -1.85 -3.77
N ALA A 106 16.64 -0.79 -4.17
CA ALA A 106 16.27 -0.51 -5.56
C ALA A 106 17.50 -0.33 -6.48
N ARG A 107 18.58 0.30 -5.99
CA ARG A 107 19.84 0.45 -6.72
C ARG A 107 20.59 -0.88 -6.83
N ALA A 108 20.63 -1.66 -5.76
CA ALA A 108 21.21 -3.00 -5.78
C ALA A 108 20.46 -3.94 -6.73
N LEU A 109 19.13 -3.82 -6.84
CA LEU A 109 18.33 -4.53 -7.82
C LEU A 109 18.62 -4.05 -9.25
N ALA A 110 18.69 -2.74 -9.48
CA ALA A 110 19.06 -2.21 -10.79
C ALA A 110 20.45 -2.70 -11.25
N ASP A 111 21.41 -2.76 -10.32
CA ASP A 111 22.79 -3.21 -10.57
C ASP A 111 22.90 -4.74 -10.76
N SER A 112 21.90 -5.52 -10.32
CA SER A 112 21.91 -6.99 -10.40
C SER A 112 21.51 -7.56 -11.77
N GLY A 113 20.92 -6.74 -12.65
CA GLY A 113 20.45 -7.17 -13.97
C GLY A 113 19.16 -8.01 -13.95
N TRP A 114 18.50 -8.15 -12.79
CA TRP A 114 17.21 -8.84 -12.72
C TRP A 114 16.11 -8.08 -13.45
N THR A 115 15.31 -8.81 -14.23
CA THR A 115 14.21 -8.27 -15.03
C THR A 115 12.85 -8.74 -14.51
N TRP A 116 11.78 -8.15 -15.02
CA TRP A 116 10.41 -8.60 -14.70
C TRP A 116 10.17 -10.08 -14.97
N ALA A 117 10.73 -10.59 -16.06
CA ALA A 117 10.63 -12.00 -16.42
C ALA A 117 11.26 -12.93 -15.36
N SER A 118 12.27 -12.44 -14.62
CA SER A 118 12.92 -13.19 -13.55
C SER A 118 12.07 -13.22 -12.26
N TYR A 119 11.42 -12.10 -11.92
CA TYR A 119 10.65 -11.99 -10.68
C TYR A 119 9.25 -12.58 -10.76
N HIS A 120 8.61 -12.53 -11.93
CA HIS A 120 7.24 -12.99 -12.09
C HIS A 120 7.04 -14.48 -11.67
N PRO A 121 7.79 -15.46 -12.19
CA PRO A 121 7.64 -16.86 -11.75
C PRO A 121 8.04 -17.06 -10.29
N ALA A 122 9.08 -16.35 -9.81
CA ALA A 122 9.55 -16.44 -8.43
C ALA A 122 8.51 -15.95 -7.42
N ALA A 123 7.92 -14.77 -7.65
CA ALA A 123 6.87 -14.22 -6.79
C ALA A 123 5.63 -15.11 -6.80
N ARG A 124 5.24 -15.62 -7.97
CA ARG A 124 4.11 -16.55 -8.09
C ARG A 124 4.35 -17.82 -7.28
N ALA A 125 5.54 -18.42 -7.41
CA ALA A 125 5.91 -19.60 -6.62
C ALA A 125 5.93 -19.30 -5.12
N ALA A 126 6.44 -18.14 -4.70
CA ALA A 126 6.50 -17.76 -3.29
C ALA A 126 5.10 -17.53 -2.69
N PHE A 127 4.17 -16.96 -3.44
CA PHE A 127 2.78 -16.82 -3.00
C PHE A 127 2.07 -18.18 -2.89
N VAL A 128 2.30 -19.07 -3.87
CA VAL A 128 1.78 -20.45 -3.84
C VAL A 128 2.33 -21.23 -2.65
N ASP A 129 3.63 -21.16 -2.40
CA ASP A 129 4.28 -21.80 -1.26
C ASP A 129 3.69 -21.31 0.08
N LEU A 130 3.54 -19.99 0.24
CA LEU A 130 2.92 -19.41 1.43
C LEU A 130 1.51 -19.98 1.68
N ALA A 131 0.68 -20.04 0.63
CA ALA A 131 -0.67 -20.57 0.75
C ALA A 131 -0.69 -22.07 1.05
N GLN A 132 0.18 -22.85 0.40
CA GLN A 132 0.31 -24.29 0.64
C GLN A 132 0.74 -24.60 2.07
N ARG A 133 1.71 -23.86 2.62
CA ARG A 133 2.18 -24.02 4.02
C ARG A 133 1.10 -23.78 5.06
N HIS A 134 0.10 -22.96 4.74
CA HIS A 134 -1.03 -22.66 5.61
C HIS A 134 -2.34 -23.35 5.19
N HIS A 135 -2.31 -24.25 4.20
CA HIS A 135 -3.49 -24.92 3.65
C HIS A 135 -4.61 -23.95 3.22
N LEU A 136 -4.21 -22.84 2.58
CA LEU A 136 -5.12 -21.80 2.10
C LEU A 136 -5.33 -21.90 0.59
N ASP A 137 -6.56 -21.63 0.15
CA ASP A 137 -6.86 -21.49 -1.28
C ASP A 137 -6.44 -20.09 -1.77
N LEU A 138 -5.88 -20.06 -2.98
CA LEU A 138 -5.48 -18.83 -3.69
C LEU A 138 -6.39 -18.58 -4.88
N GLN A 139 -6.84 -17.34 -5.00
CA GLN A 139 -7.57 -16.85 -6.17
C GLN A 139 -6.67 -15.96 -7.01
N TRP A 140 -6.52 -16.31 -8.28
CA TRP A 140 -5.82 -15.51 -9.28
C TRP A 140 -6.87 -14.74 -10.10
N PRO A 141 -6.74 -13.42 -10.26
CA PRO A 141 -7.51 -12.70 -11.25
C PRO A 141 -7.08 -13.18 -12.65
N ASP A 142 -8.04 -13.60 -13.48
CA ASP A 142 -7.75 -14.13 -14.82
C ASP A 142 -7.18 -13.08 -15.80
N ASP A 143 -7.25 -11.79 -15.46
CA ASP A 143 -7.09 -10.68 -16.41
C ASP A 143 -5.74 -9.93 -16.39
N VAL A 144 -4.75 -10.37 -15.60
CA VAL A 144 -3.47 -9.62 -15.47
C VAL A 144 -2.25 -10.50 -15.75
N SER A 145 -1.91 -10.70 -17.03
CA SER A 145 -0.80 -11.57 -17.45
C SER A 145 0.60 -11.06 -17.08
N PHE A 146 0.74 -9.81 -16.66
CA PHE A 146 2.04 -9.14 -16.45
C PHE A 146 2.30 -8.75 -14.99
N GLU A 147 1.32 -8.93 -14.11
CA GLU A 147 1.44 -8.68 -12.68
C GLU A 147 1.07 -9.96 -11.94
N VAL A 148 1.83 -10.27 -10.90
CA VAL A 148 1.51 -11.40 -10.05
C VAL A 148 0.58 -10.87 -8.98
N VAL A 149 -0.72 -10.90 -9.20
CA VAL A 149 -1.74 -10.52 -8.22
C VAL A 149 -2.49 -11.77 -7.78
N CYS A 150 -2.58 -12.02 -6.48
CA CYS A 150 -3.43 -13.08 -5.95
C CYS A 150 -4.11 -12.64 -4.67
N THR A 151 -5.29 -13.21 -4.43
CA THR A 151 -6.05 -12.98 -3.19
C THR A 151 -6.23 -14.30 -2.45
N LEU A 152 -5.89 -14.30 -1.17
CA LEU A 152 -6.30 -15.28 -0.18
C LEU A 152 -7.65 -14.81 0.38
N PRO A 153 -8.79 -15.40 -0.02
CA PRO A 153 -10.10 -14.99 0.45
C PRO A 153 -10.31 -15.37 1.92
N VAL A 154 -11.39 -14.85 2.52
CA VAL A 154 -11.85 -15.33 3.82
C VAL A 154 -12.26 -16.80 3.69
N GLN A 155 -11.64 -17.66 4.48
CA GLN A 155 -11.79 -19.12 4.38
C GLN A 155 -11.43 -19.80 5.71
N PRO A 156 -11.71 -21.11 5.91
CA PRO A 156 -11.27 -21.82 7.11
C PRO A 156 -9.77 -21.63 7.35
N GLY A 157 -9.39 -21.19 8.55
CA GLY A 157 -8.00 -20.86 8.88
C GLY A 157 -7.57 -19.43 8.55
N LEU A 158 -8.40 -18.61 7.88
CA LEU A 158 -8.12 -17.18 7.63
C LEU A 158 -9.38 -16.31 7.75
N SER A 159 -9.42 -15.44 8.77
CA SER A 159 -10.59 -14.61 9.12
C SER A 159 -10.75 -13.29 8.34
N PHE A 160 -9.82 -12.95 7.46
CA PHE A 160 -9.86 -11.74 6.63
C PHE A 160 -9.14 -12.00 5.30
N ALA A 161 -9.54 -11.31 4.24
CA ALA A 161 -8.89 -11.46 2.94
C ALA A 161 -7.51 -10.77 2.93
N VAL A 162 -6.55 -11.39 2.24
CA VAL A 162 -5.20 -10.84 2.00
C VAL A 162 -4.92 -10.88 0.51
N THR A 163 -4.65 -9.73 -0.07
CA THR A 163 -4.20 -9.62 -1.46
C THR A 163 -2.71 -9.32 -1.48
N LEU A 164 -1.98 -10.09 -2.29
CA LEU A 164 -0.55 -9.94 -2.55
C LEU A 164 -0.38 -9.59 -4.02
N ALA A 165 0.46 -8.59 -4.30
CA ALA A 165 0.79 -8.23 -5.67
C ALA A 165 2.27 -7.91 -5.86
N LEU A 166 2.83 -8.36 -6.97
CA LEU A 166 4.09 -7.84 -7.51
C LEU A 166 3.77 -6.80 -8.58
N GLU A 167 3.94 -5.52 -8.25
CA GLU A 167 3.67 -4.38 -9.13
C GLU A 167 4.85 -3.42 -9.11
N LYS A 168 5.31 -2.96 -10.27
CA LYS A 168 6.36 -1.93 -10.42
C LYS A 168 7.64 -2.13 -9.60
N GLY A 169 7.97 -3.38 -9.31
CA GLY A 169 9.18 -3.75 -8.61
C GLY A 169 9.08 -3.57 -7.11
N SER A 170 7.87 -3.68 -6.60
CA SER A 170 7.58 -3.82 -5.19
C SER A 170 6.51 -4.88 -5.00
N ILE A 171 6.62 -5.60 -3.89
CA ILE A 171 5.59 -6.52 -3.41
C ILE A 171 4.70 -5.72 -2.47
N HIS A 172 3.44 -5.62 -2.86
CA HIS A 172 2.39 -4.95 -2.13
C HIS A 172 1.51 -5.99 -1.43
N CYS A 173 1.01 -5.62 -0.27
CA CYS A 173 0.15 -6.45 0.55
C CYS A 173 -0.95 -5.59 1.18
N TRP A 174 -2.21 -5.98 0.98
CA TRP A 174 -3.37 -5.24 1.47
C TRP A 174 -4.58 -6.14 1.73
N GLY A 175 -5.60 -5.56 2.33
CA GLY A 175 -6.89 -6.20 2.56
C GLY A 175 -7.95 -5.15 2.88
N ASP A 176 -9.10 -5.57 3.39
CA ASP A 176 -10.18 -4.64 3.70
C ASP A 176 -9.77 -3.67 4.83
N GLY A 177 -9.73 -2.37 4.51
CA GLY A 177 -9.40 -1.31 5.46
C GLY A 177 -7.92 -1.17 5.82
N TRP A 178 -7.00 -1.89 5.18
CA TRP A 178 -5.56 -1.79 5.44
C TRP A 178 -4.69 -2.05 4.21
N ALA A 179 -3.52 -1.43 4.19
CA ALA A 179 -2.46 -1.68 3.20
C ALA A 179 -1.09 -1.50 3.85
N LEU A 180 -0.07 -2.14 3.30
CA LEU A 180 1.34 -1.95 3.64
C LEU A 180 2.04 -1.19 2.50
N ASP A 181 3.13 -0.48 2.82
CA ASP A 181 3.99 0.06 1.78
C ASP A 181 4.63 -1.07 0.98
N GLY A 182 4.95 -0.78 -0.29
CA GLY A 182 5.61 -1.73 -1.17
C GLY A 182 6.97 -2.14 -0.62
N ALA A 183 7.21 -3.45 -0.50
CA ALA A 183 8.51 -3.99 -0.15
C ALA A 183 9.30 -4.27 -1.43
N ALA A 184 10.58 -3.88 -1.48
CA ALA A 184 11.44 -4.28 -2.59
C ALA A 184 11.50 -5.83 -2.67
N PRO A 185 11.32 -6.45 -3.84
CA PRO A 185 11.14 -7.91 -3.97
C PRO A 185 12.38 -8.73 -3.60
N GLY A 186 13.54 -8.10 -3.37
CA GLY A 186 14.75 -8.80 -2.93
C GLY A 186 15.36 -9.67 -4.04
N ASN A 187 16.03 -10.77 -3.69
CA ASN A 187 16.57 -11.72 -4.67
C ASN A 187 15.45 -12.69 -5.11
N PRO A 188 15.15 -12.83 -6.43
CA PRO A 188 14.10 -13.72 -6.90
C PRO A 188 14.33 -15.19 -6.54
N GLU A 189 15.58 -15.61 -6.33
CA GLU A 189 15.91 -16.98 -5.92
C GLU A 189 15.53 -17.29 -4.47
N ILE A 190 15.39 -16.25 -3.63
CA ILE A 190 15.05 -16.39 -2.19
C ILE A 190 13.53 -16.37 -1.97
N GLY A 191 12.76 -15.81 -2.92
CA GLY A 191 11.31 -15.66 -2.81
C GLY A 191 10.92 -14.33 -2.15
N LEU A 192 10.03 -14.37 -1.15
CA LEU A 192 9.58 -13.16 -0.48
C LEU A 192 10.69 -12.50 0.36
N PRO A 193 10.74 -11.17 0.45
CA PRO A 193 11.60 -10.46 1.38
C PRO A 193 11.39 -10.96 2.82
N ALA A 194 12.48 -11.22 3.55
CA ALA A 194 12.43 -11.89 4.84
C ALA A 194 11.45 -11.26 5.85
N ASP A 195 11.48 -9.93 5.99
CA ASP A 195 10.59 -9.21 6.92
C ASP A 195 9.10 -9.31 6.50
N LEU A 196 8.83 -9.32 5.19
CA LEU A 196 7.48 -9.49 4.67
C LEU A 196 7.02 -10.94 4.83
N ALA A 197 7.88 -11.91 4.52
CA ALA A 197 7.61 -13.34 4.68
C ALA A 197 7.27 -13.66 6.13
N GLU A 198 8.13 -13.26 7.08
CA GLU A 198 7.90 -13.45 8.51
C GLU A 198 6.61 -12.77 8.98
N GLY A 199 6.39 -11.53 8.52
CA GLY A 199 5.20 -10.78 8.88
C GLY A 199 3.91 -11.46 8.40
N LEU A 200 3.89 -11.94 7.16
CA LEU A 200 2.75 -12.65 6.58
C LEU A 200 2.51 -13.99 7.26
N GLU A 201 3.56 -14.77 7.48
CA GLU A 201 3.48 -16.04 8.21
C GLU A 201 2.91 -15.84 9.60
N ALA A 202 3.41 -14.86 10.35
CA ALA A 202 2.90 -14.56 11.68
C ALA A 202 1.44 -14.11 11.62
N LEU A 203 1.09 -13.26 10.66
CA LEU A 203 -0.26 -12.73 10.48
C LEU A 203 -1.26 -13.84 10.17
N ILE A 204 -0.91 -14.77 9.27
CA ILE A 204 -1.74 -15.94 8.91
C ILE A 204 -1.79 -16.95 10.07
N ALA A 205 -0.66 -17.22 10.74
CA ALA A 205 -0.62 -18.13 11.89
C ALA A 205 -1.31 -17.57 13.15
N GLY A 206 -1.71 -16.30 13.16
CA GLY A 206 -2.33 -15.64 14.30
C GLY A 206 -1.35 -15.19 15.41
N SER A 207 -0.04 -15.36 15.22
CA SER A 207 1.01 -14.84 16.11
C SER A 207 1.45 -13.40 15.78
N GLY A 208 0.98 -12.88 14.64
CA GLY A 208 1.14 -11.53 14.16
C GLY A 208 -0.16 -10.73 14.21
N ARG A 209 -0.04 -9.42 14.02
CA ARG A 209 -1.18 -8.51 13.90
C ARG A 209 -0.85 -7.31 13.03
N LEU A 210 -1.89 -6.71 12.45
CA LEU A 210 -1.82 -5.39 11.86
C LEU A 210 -2.37 -4.37 12.85
N LEU A 211 -1.61 -3.30 13.06
CA LEU A 211 -2.03 -2.11 13.77
C LEU A 211 -2.39 -1.05 12.74
N VAL A 212 -3.68 -0.78 12.56
CA VAL A 212 -4.20 0.17 11.59
C VAL A 212 -4.65 1.43 12.32
N ARG A 213 -4.21 2.60 11.86
CA ARG A 213 -4.66 3.90 12.34
C ARG A 213 -5.30 4.68 11.21
N THR A 214 -6.50 5.15 11.49
CA THR A 214 -7.33 5.85 10.53
C THR A 214 -7.77 7.16 11.17
N ALA A 215 -7.77 8.23 10.40
CA ALA A 215 -8.35 9.50 10.86
C ALA A 215 -9.85 9.32 11.15
N TYR A 216 -10.37 10.09 12.12
CA TYR A 216 -11.80 10.07 12.42
C TYR A 216 -12.62 10.46 11.17
N ARG A 217 -13.61 9.64 10.80
CA ARG A 217 -14.42 9.72 9.55
C ARG A 217 -13.68 9.49 8.23
N ASP A 218 -12.43 9.05 8.29
CA ASP A 218 -11.70 8.59 7.11
C ASP A 218 -11.84 7.07 6.96
N THR A 219 -11.81 6.60 5.71
CA THR A 219 -11.81 5.18 5.34
C THR A 219 -10.41 4.69 5.03
N SER A 220 -9.49 5.56 4.61
CA SER A 220 -8.11 5.18 4.30
C SER A 220 -7.20 5.31 5.53
N PRO A 221 -6.40 4.27 5.85
CA PRO A 221 -5.44 4.35 6.93
C PRO A 221 -4.32 5.33 6.58
N PHE A 222 -3.91 6.15 7.54
CA PHE A 222 -2.70 6.96 7.42
C PHE A 222 -1.48 6.24 8.01
N TRP A 223 -1.69 5.16 8.76
CA TRP A 223 -0.59 4.39 9.32
C TRP A 223 -1.01 2.93 9.49
N THR A 224 -0.25 2.02 8.92
CA THR A 224 -0.41 0.58 9.13
C THR A 224 0.90 0.01 9.64
N SER A 225 0.87 -0.91 10.59
CA SER A 225 2.08 -1.62 11.03
C SER A 225 1.80 -3.10 11.15
N LEU A 226 2.56 -3.90 10.40
CA LEU A 226 2.64 -5.34 10.54
C LEU A 226 3.57 -5.67 11.70
N GLN A 227 3.03 -6.31 12.72
CA GLN A 227 3.74 -6.62 13.96
C GLN A 227 3.78 -8.12 14.21
N VAL A 228 4.96 -8.61 14.58
CA VAL A 228 5.20 -10.00 14.98
C VAL A 228 5.52 -10.04 16.47
N GLN A 229 5.05 -11.08 17.17
CA GLN A 229 5.40 -11.29 18.57
C GLN A 229 6.76 -12.00 18.68
N ARG A 230 7.77 -11.32 19.22
CA ARG A 230 9.11 -11.85 19.50
C ARG A 230 9.45 -11.65 20.97
N ASN A 231 9.76 -12.73 21.69
CA ASN A 231 10.12 -12.70 23.13
C ASN A 231 9.07 -11.95 23.99
N GLY A 232 7.79 -12.19 23.74
CA GLY A 232 6.68 -11.52 24.46
C GLY A 232 6.48 -10.04 24.11
N ARG A 233 7.25 -9.47 23.17
CA ARG A 233 7.12 -8.08 22.72
C ARG A 233 6.68 -8.02 21.26
N TRP A 234 5.84 -7.04 20.94
CA TRP A 234 5.46 -6.75 19.57
C TRP A 234 6.59 -5.99 18.87
N ARG A 235 7.05 -6.49 17.73
CA ARG A 235 8.01 -5.81 16.85
C ARG A 235 7.38 -5.54 15.51
N THR A 236 7.54 -4.32 15.00
CA THR A 236 7.10 -3.96 13.65
C THR A 236 8.11 -4.51 12.64
N VAL A 237 7.63 -5.25 11.65
CA VAL A 237 8.44 -5.80 10.54
C VAL A 237 8.09 -5.16 9.19
N GLY A 238 6.90 -4.59 9.07
CA GLY A 238 6.48 -3.81 7.91
C GLY A 238 5.56 -2.67 8.34
N TYR A 239 5.54 -1.59 7.59
CA TYR A 239 4.64 -0.48 7.88
C TYR A 239 4.26 0.26 6.61
N GLN A 240 3.14 0.98 6.70
CA GLN A 240 2.79 2.08 5.84
C GLN A 240 2.85 3.34 6.67
N ALA A 241 3.67 4.31 6.28
CA ALA A 241 3.81 5.57 7.00
C ALA A 241 3.06 6.72 6.31
N GLY A 242 2.26 7.43 7.09
CA GLY A 242 1.62 8.68 6.72
C GLY A 242 1.62 9.63 7.91
N ILE A 243 1.40 10.91 7.63
CA ILE A 243 1.47 11.95 8.65
C ILE A 243 0.19 11.88 9.52
N PRO A 244 0.29 11.79 10.85
CA PRO A 244 -0.87 11.93 11.73
C PRO A 244 -1.31 13.39 11.75
N ILE A 245 -2.32 13.74 10.94
CA ILE A 245 -2.64 15.17 10.71
C ILE A 245 -3.70 15.70 11.71
N LEU A 246 -4.21 14.89 12.63
CA LEU A 246 -5.37 15.27 13.45
C LEU A 246 -5.30 14.68 14.88
N PRO A 247 -5.87 15.39 15.89
CA PRO A 247 -5.90 14.90 17.26
C PRO A 247 -6.87 13.72 17.48
N LEU A 248 -7.75 13.43 16.52
CA LEU A 248 -8.76 12.37 16.61
C LEU A 248 -8.51 11.30 15.54
N TRP A 249 -8.09 10.13 15.99
CA TRP A 249 -7.88 8.96 15.17
C TRP A 249 -8.45 7.72 15.87
N ARG A 250 -8.83 6.73 15.07
CA ARG A 250 -9.25 5.41 15.54
C ARG A 250 -8.12 4.42 15.33
N ARG A 251 -8.05 3.45 16.24
CA ARG A 251 -7.15 2.31 16.18
C ARG A 251 -7.96 1.06 15.89
N MET A 252 -7.58 0.32 14.86
CA MET A 252 -8.08 -1.01 14.57
C MET A 252 -6.93 -2.01 14.67
N ILE A 253 -7.23 -3.21 15.19
CA ILE A 253 -6.30 -4.33 15.19
C ILE A 253 -6.90 -5.39 14.31
N VAL A 254 -6.19 -5.77 13.25
CA VAL A 254 -6.54 -6.93 12.42
C VAL A 254 -5.61 -8.06 12.83
N LYS A 255 -6.19 -9.21 13.17
CA LYS A 255 -5.47 -10.43 13.58
C LYS A 255 -6.24 -11.62 13.05
N ASN A 256 -5.55 -12.73 12.80
CA ASN A 256 -6.26 -13.92 12.37
C ASN A 256 -6.89 -14.64 13.57
N GLU A 257 -8.19 -14.47 13.76
CA GLU A 257 -8.91 -15.10 14.85
C GLU A 257 -9.20 -16.58 14.57
N ALA A 258 -9.30 -16.97 13.29
CA ALA A 258 -9.56 -18.36 12.89
C ALA A 258 -8.42 -19.31 13.30
N ALA A 259 -7.17 -18.85 13.29
CA ALA A 259 -6.01 -19.63 13.69
C ALA A 259 -6.02 -20.01 15.19
N LEU A 260 -6.70 -19.22 16.04
CA LEU A 260 -6.80 -19.48 17.48
C LEU A 260 -7.88 -20.52 17.82
N THR A 261 -8.77 -20.82 16.88
CA THR A 261 -9.92 -21.72 17.07
C THR A 261 -9.70 -23.15 16.56
N MET A 262 -8.59 -23.41 15.86
CA MET A 262 -8.24 -24.77 15.47
C MET A 262 -7.65 -25.53 16.67
N PRO A 263 -8.15 -26.75 16.96
CA PRO A 263 -7.53 -27.58 17.99
C PRO A 263 -6.09 -27.86 17.57
N ARG A 264 -5.13 -27.60 18.48
CA ARG A 264 -3.75 -28.08 18.31
C ARG A 264 -3.81 -29.59 18.19
N GLN A 265 -3.57 -30.12 16.99
CA GLN A 265 -3.28 -31.54 16.80
C GLN A 265 -1.87 -31.85 17.29
#